data_AF-A0A7C0XVL8-F1
#
_entry.id   AF-A0A7C0XVL8-F1
#
_cell.length_a   1.000
_cell.length_b   1.000
_cell.length_c   1.000
_cell.angle_alpha   90.00
_cell.angle_beta   90.00
_cell.angle_gamma   90.00
#
_symmetry.space_group_name_H-M   'P 1'
#
loop_
_entity.id
_entity.type
_entity.pdbx_description
1 polymer ?
#
loop_
_entity_poly.entity_id
_entity_poly.type
_entity_poly.pdbx_seq_one_letter_code
_entity_poly.pdbx_strand_id
1 'polypeptide(L)' 'VSKGSPVSGRSIATLMFRKKTGATIIAIERGKETFTSPDPDFTLKASDIVFITGKKENINKAIVYLTEGDV' A
#
# COMPACT_ATOMS: atom_id res chain seq x y z
N VAL A 1 3.66 5.33 2.01
CA VAL A 1 2.40 6.09 1.94
C VAL A 1 2.69 7.55 2.23
N SER A 2 2.48 8.44 1.25
CA SER A 2 2.78 9.87 1.43
C SER A 2 1.82 10.52 2.45
N LYS A 3 2.27 11.62 3.07
CA LYS A 3 1.39 12.45 3.89
C LYS A 3 0.30 13.04 2.99
N GLY A 4 -0.96 12.91 3.40
CA GLY A 4 -2.12 13.36 2.61
C GLY A 4 -2.55 12.40 1.50
N SER A 5 -1.92 11.23 1.37
CA SER A 5 -2.38 10.22 0.40
C SER A 5 -3.84 9.82 0.68
N PRO A 6 -4.71 9.77 -0.34
CA PRO A 6 -6.11 9.33 -0.20
C PRO A 6 -6.29 7.89 0.28
N VAL A 7 -5.22 7.09 0.28
CA VAL A 7 -5.23 5.70 0.76
C VAL A 7 -5.04 5.60 2.28
N SER A 8 -4.56 6.67 2.93
CA SER A 8 -4.38 6.69 4.38
C SER A 8 -5.73 6.61 5.10
N GLY A 9 -5.80 5.78 6.14
CA GLY A 9 -7.02 5.51 6.89
C GLY A 9 -7.94 4.46 6.26
N ARG A 10 -7.51 3.80 5.17
CA ARG A 10 -8.27 2.74 4.50
C ARG A 10 -7.57 1.38 4.63
N SER A 11 -8.36 0.31 4.69
CA SER A 11 -7.83 -1.06 4.74
C SER A 11 -7.35 -1.53 3.36
N ILE A 12 -6.41 -2.48 3.35
CA ILE A 12 -5.92 -3.11 2.10
C ILE A 12 -7.09 -3.69 1.28
N ALA A 13 -8.06 -4.32 1.95
CA ALA A 13 -9.27 -4.88 1.36
C ALA A 13 -10.14 -3.81 0.69
N THR A 14 -10.47 -2.72 1.40
CA THR A 14 -11.31 -1.64 0.84
C THR A 14 -10.62 -0.85 -0.26
N LEU A 15 -9.29 -0.82 -0.27
CA LEU A 15 -8.51 -0.25 -1.37
C LEU A 15 -8.50 -1.16 -2.60
N MET A 16 -8.81 -2.46 -2.46
CA MET A 16 -8.64 -3.47 -3.50
C MET A 16 -7.26 -3.37 -4.17
N PHE A 17 -6.21 -3.13 -3.37
CA PHE A 17 -4.89 -2.68 -3.83
C PHE A 17 -4.35 -3.53 -4.99
N ARG A 18 -4.30 -4.86 -4.82
CA ARG A 18 -3.78 -5.78 -5.85
C ARG A 18 -4.61 -5.77 -7.13
N LYS A 19 -5.93 -5.61 -7.03
CA LYS A 19 -6.82 -5.55 -8.20
C LYS A 19 -6.58 -4.27 -9.01
N LYS A 20 -6.34 -3.14 -8.33
CA LYS A 20 -6.10 -1.85 -8.98
C LYS A 20 -4.69 -1.71 -9.55
N THR A 21 -3.68 -2.15 -8.83
CA THR A 21 -2.27 -1.90 -9.18
C THR A 21 -1.60 -3.11 -9.82
N GLY A 22 -2.09 -4.33 -9.57
CA GLY A 22 -1.45 -5.58 -9.94
C GLY A 22 -0.23 -5.95 -9.08
N ALA A 23 0.12 -5.13 -8.09
CA ALA A 23 1.19 -5.39 -7.14
C ALA A 23 0.67 -6.09 -5.88
N THR A 24 1.55 -6.80 -5.18
CA THR A 24 1.22 -7.49 -3.92
C THR A 24 2.00 -6.85 -2.77
N ILE A 25 1.33 -6.54 -1.67
CA ILE A 25 1.97 -6.07 -0.44
C ILE A 25 2.52 -7.28 0.30
N ILE A 26 3.80 -7.24 0.69
CA ILE A 26 4.48 -8.33 1.41
C ILE A 26 4.74 -7.99 2.88
N ALA A 27 4.96 -6.71 3.17
CA ALA A 27 5.17 -6.21 4.52
C ALA A 27 4.85 -4.72 4.61
N ILE A 28 4.59 -4.26 5.81
CA ILE A 28 4.43 -2.84 6.13
C ILE A 28 5.30 -2.53 7.35
N GLU A 29 6.09 -1.46 7.27
CA GLU A 29 6.80 -0.91 8.41
C GLU A 29 6.14 0.39 8.86
N ARG A 30 5.93 0.50 10.18
CA ARG A 30 5.39 1.68 10.85
C ARG A 30 6.25 2.02 12.05
N GLY A 31 7.06 3.06 11.92
CA GLY A 31 8.00 3.45 12.97
C GLY A 31 9.05 2.35 13.19
N LYS A 32 8.95 1.63 14.31
CA LYS A 32 9.86 0.52 14.67
C LYS A 32 9.23 -0.86 14.53
N GLU A 33 7.95 -0.93 14.16
CA GLU A 33 7.21 -2.18 14.02
C GLU A 33 7.16 -2.60 12.56
N THR A 34 7.38 -3.89 12.32
CA THR A 34 7.27 -4.52 11.01
C THR A 34 6.12 -5.53 11.03
N PHE A 35 5.15 -5.34 10.14
CA PHE A 35 4.01 -6.23 9.93
C PHE A 35 4.25 -7.04 8.66
N THR A 36 4.65 -8.29 8.81
CA THR A 36 4.82 -9.22 7.70
C THR A 36 3.48 -9.84 7.31
N SER A 37 3.25 -10.07 6.01
CA SER A 37 2.00 -10.63 5.49
C SER A 37 0.75 -9.94 6.07
N PRO A 38 0.61 -8.61 5.88
CA PRO A 38 -0.46 -7.85 6.51
C PRO A 38 -1.84 -8.38 6.09
N ASP A 39 -2.73 -8.49 7.07
CA ASP A 39 -4.12 -8.91 6.87
C ASP A 39 -4.84 -7.92 5.92
N PRO A 40 -5.80 -8.38 5.09
CA PRO A 40 -6.63 -7.49 4.28
C PRO A 40 -7.29 -6.34 5.05
N ASP A 41 -7.60 -6.51 6.34
CA ASP A 41 -8.17 -5.47 7.20
C ASP A 41 -7.13 -4.48 7.75
N PHE A 42 -5.84 -4.71 7.49
CA PHE A 42 -4.78 -3.79 7.89
C PHE A 42 -5.01 -2.42 7.27
N THR A 43 -5.12 -1.41 8.14
CA THR A 43 -5.34 -0.02 7.74
C THR A 43 -4.01 0.69 7.50
N LEU A 44 -3.82 1.15 6.27
CA LEU A 44 -2.66 1.96 5.90
C LEU A 44 -2.73 3.33 6.58
N LYS A 45 -1.59 3.83 7.03
CA LYS A 45 -1.46 5.16 7.62
C LYS A 45 -0.40 5.95 6.87
N ALA A 46 -0.53 7.28 6.93
CA ALA A 46 0.53 8.17 6.47
C ALA A 46 1.87 7.78 7.12
N SER A 47 2.94 7.86 6.34
CA SER A 47 4.31 7.44 6.72
C SER A 47 4.54 5.94 6.83
N ASP A 48 3.56 5.08 6.54
CA ASP A 48 3.83 3.64 6.39
C ASP A 48 4.78 3.40 5.21
N ILE A 49 5.81 2.58 5.43
CA ILE A 49 6.67 2.06 4.38
C ILE A 49 6.08 0.73 3.94
N VAL A 50 5.66 0.66 2.67
CA VAL A 50 4.95 -0.50 2.13
C VAL A 50 5.90 -1.24 1.20
N PHE A 51 6.22 -2.48 1.56
CA PHE A 51 7.01 -3.36 0.72
C PHE A 51 6.08 -4.04 -0.26
N ILE A 52 6.37 -3.90 -1.55
CA ILE A 52 5.55 -4.42 -2.64
C ILE A 52 6.38 -5.26 -3.60
N THR A 53 5.74 -6.23 -4.24
CA THR A 53 6.33 -7.05 -5.28
C THR A 53 5.40 -7.17 -6.49
N GLY A 54 5.97 -7.35 -7.68
CA GLY A 54 5.24 -7.49 -8.94
C GLY A 54 6.10 -7.15 -10.16
N LYS A 55 5.45 -7.13 -11.33
CA LYS A 55 6.08 -6.63 -12.56
C LYS A 55 6.38 -5.13 -12.44
N LYS A 56 7.37 -4.64 -13.19
CA LYS A 56 7.80 -3.24 -13.15
C LYS A 56 6.64 -2.26 -13.36
N GLU A 57 5.74 -2.56 -14.29
CA GLU A 57 4.59 -1.70 -14.61
C GLU A 57 3.61 -1.62 -13.43
N ASN A 58 3.41 -2.74 -12.72
CA ASN A 58 2.54 -2.82 -11.54
C ASN A 58 3.16 -2.11 -10.34
N ILE A 59 4.49 -2.21 -10.16
CA ILE A 59 5.21 -1.47 -9.12
C ILE A 59 5.06 0.03 -9.34
N ASN A 60 5.24 0.51 -10.57
CA ASN A 60 5.08 1.93 -10.88
C ASN A 60 3.65 2.41 -10.60
N LYS A 61 2.63 1.65 -11.01
CA LYS A 61 1.22 1.94 -10.68
C LYS A 61 0.98 1.97 -9.17
N ALA A 62 1.57 1.03 -8.43
CA ALA A 62 1.45 0.98 -6.98
C ALA A 62 2.11 2.17 -6.29
N ILE A 63 3.25 2.66 -6.78
CA ILE A 63 3.91 3.86 -6.24
C ILE A 63 2.95 5.05 -6.37
N VAL A 64 2.45 5.32 -7.59
CA VAL A 64 1.48 6.40 -7.84
C VAL A 64 0.24 6.22 -6.97
N TYR A 65 -0.30 4.99 -6.88
CA TYR A 65 -1.47 4.72 -6.06
C TYR A 65 -1.26 5.02 -4.57
N LEU A 66 -0.09 4.67 -4.02
CA LEU A 66 0.26 4.87 -2.61
C LEU A 66 0.65 6.31 -2.28
N THR A 67 0.92 7.15 -3.28
CA THR A 67 1.26 8.57 -3.12
C THR A 67 0.09 9.49 -3.44
N GLU A 68 -0.66 9.21 -4.50
CA GLU A 68 -1.64 10.12 -5.11
C GLU A 68 -3.08 9.56 -5.07
N GLY A 69 -3.27 8.25 -4.92
CA GLY A 69 -4.58 7.61 -4.88
C GLY A 69 -5.00 6.98 -6.22
N ASP A 70 -6.30 6.92 -6.49
CA ASP A 70 -6.82 6.32 -7.71
C ASP A 70 -6.26 7.01 -8.97
N VAL A 71 -5.85 6.20 -9.94
CA VAL A 71 -5.26 6.59 -11.25
C VAL A 71 -6.22 6.25 -12.37
#